data_AF-A0A2H9RLH1-F1
#
_entry.id   AF-A0A2H9RLH1-F1
#
_cell.length_a   1.000
_cell.length_b   1.000
_cell.length_c   1.000
_cell.angle_alpha   90.00
_cell.angle_beta   90.00
_cell.angle_gamma   90.00
#
_symmetry.space_group_name_H-M   'P 1'
#
loop_
_entity.id
_entity.type
_entity.pdbx_description
1 polymer ?
#
loop_
_entity_poly.entity_id
_entity_poly.type
_entity_poly.pdbx_seq_one_letter_code
_entity_poly.pdbx_strand_id
1 'polypeptide(L)'
;MIAGWIVIGLAVLIFLVAIFRSQNLIFFSSVALKYFLVTLAIGVALFFAFSFYHIYDVNDSNLKSFSGVVEFSGHYFSWLAGAFNKVGDITGYAVQQDWFEQNLTNSSK
;
A
#
# COMPACT_ATOMS: atom_id res chain seq x y z
N MET A 1 4.52 12.84 -16.19
CA MET A 1 4.68 11.96 -15.01
C MET A 1 3.54 12.04 -13.99
N ILE A 2 2.77 13.14 -13.90
CA ILE A 2 1.62 13.27 -12.98
C ILE A 2 0.40 12.43 -13.41
N ALA A 3 0.19 12.26 -14.71
CA ALA A 3 -1.01 11.61 -15.25
C ALA A 3 -1.15 10.11 -14.91
N GLY A 4 -0.04 9.36 -14.82
CA GLY A 4 -0.09 7.92 -14.54
C GLY A 4 -0.61 7.59 -13.14
N TRP A 5 -0.14 8.34 -12.14
CA TRP A 5 -0.56 8.17 -10.74
C TRP A 5 -2.03 8.55 -10.52
N ILE A 6 -2.52 9.57 -11.23
CA ILE A 6 -3.93 9.98 -11.19
C ILE A 6 -4.83 8.88 -11.78
N VAL A 7 -4.41 8.23 -12.87
CA VAL A 7 -5.18 7.14 -13.48
C VAL A 7 -5.26 5.93 -12.55
N ILE A 8 -4.16 5.57 -11.88
CA ILE A 8 -4.15 4.48 -10.89
C ILE A 8 -5.04 4.84 -9.69
N GLY A 9 -4.93 6.06 -9.16
CA GLY A 9 -5.76 6.53 -8.06
C GLY A 9 -7.25 6.52 -8.41
N LEU A 10 -7.60 6.97 -9.62
CA LEU A 10 -8.97 6.98 -10.12
C LEU A 10 -9.51 5.56 -10.31
N ALA A 11 -8.69 4.63 -10.83
CA ALA A 11 -9.07 3.22 -10.99
C ALA A 11 -9.35 2.54 -9.65
N VAL A 12 -8.51 2.79 -8.63
CA VAL A 12 -8.72 2.28 -7.27
C VAL A 12 -10.01 2.85 -6.67
N LEU A 13 -10.26 4.14 -6.87
CA LEU A 13 -11.44 4.80 -6.32
C LEU A 13 -12.74 4.30 -6.97
N ILE A 14 -12.75 4.09 -8.29
CA ILE A 14 -13.85 3.47 -9.01
C ILE A 14 -14.06 2.02 -8.54
N PHE A 15 -12.99 1.26 -8.34
CA PHE A 15 -13.06 -0.12 -7.84
C PHE A 15 -13.66 -0.19 -6.43
N LEU A 16 -13.24 0.70 -5.52
CA LEU A 16 -13.80 0.79 -4.17
C LEU A 16 -15.29 1.16 -4.22
N VAL A 17 -15.68 2.17 -5.00
CA VAL A 17 -17.08 2.58 -5.14
C VAL A 17 -17.93 1.45 -5.74
N ALA A 18 -17.40 0.69 -6.70
CA ALA A 18 -18.08 -0.48 -7.27
C ALA A 18 -18.30 -1.59 -6.23
N ILE A 19 -17.34 -1.81 -5.32
CA ILE A 19 -17.48 -2.74 -4.20
C ILE A 19 -18.55 -2.26 -3.21
N PHE A 20 -18.54 -0.98 -2.84
CA PHE A 20 -19.48 -0.42 -1.85
C PHE A 20 -20.91 -0.27 -2.37
N ARG A 21 -21.11 -0.06 -3.68
CA ARG A 21 -22.46 0.09 -4.29
C ARG A 21 -23.19 -1.24 -4.45
N SER A 22 -22.50 -2.37 -4.39
CA SER A 22 -23.11 -3.69 -4.45
C SER A 22 -23.76 -4.02 -3.11
N GLN A 23 -25.10 -4.02 -3.05
CA GLN A 23 -25.89 -4.49 -1.90
C GLN A 23 -25.69 -5.98 -1.56
N ASN A 24 -24.77 -6.69 -2.24
CA ASN A 24 -24.37 -8.06 -1.96
C ASN A 24 -23.13 -8.14 -1.06
N LEU A 25 -23.06 -7.36 0.03
CA LEU A 25 -22.00 -7.44 1.04
C LEU A 25 -21.80 -8.87 1.59
N ILE A 26 -22.85 -9.69 1.61
CA ILE A 26 -22.82 -11.09 2.07
C ILE A 26 -22.18 -12.04 1.03
N PHE A 27 -22.44 -11.82 -0.26
CA PHE A 27 -21.81 -12.60 -1.33
C PHE A 27 -20.35 -12.18 -1.49
N PHE A 28 -20.06 -10.88 -1.38
CA PHE A 28 -18.70 -10.37 -1.37
C PHE A 28 -17.94 -10.83 -0.13
N SER A 29 -18.52 -10.85 1.07
CA SER A 29 -17.80 -11.33 2.26
C SER A 29 -17.51 -12.83 2.19
N SER A 30 -18.42 -13.64 1.63
CA SER A 30 -18.20 -15.08 1.48
C SER A 30 -17.19 -15.43 0.39
N VAL A 31 -17.23 -14.75 -0.76
CA VAL A 31 -16.21 -14.88 -1.81
C VAL A 31 -14.89 -14.28 -1.36
N ALA A 32 -14.92 -13.12 -0.70
CA ALA A 32 -13.75 -12.49 -0.13
C ALA A 32 -13.14 -13.38 0.93
N LEU A 33 -13.84 -13.92 1.94
CA LEU A 33 -13.28 -14.85 2.92
C LEU A 33 -12.69 -16.09 2.27
N LYS A 34 -13.40 -16.66 1.28
CA LYS A 34 -12.97 -17.89 0.59
C LYS A 34 -11.70 -17.69 -0.24
N TYR A 35 -11.55 -16.53 -0.87
CA TYR A 35 -10.37 -16.19 -1.67
C TYR A 35 -9.50 -15.12 -1.02
N PHE A 36 -9.69 -14.83 0.28
CA PHE A 36 -9.11 -13.65 0.93
C PHE A 36 -7.61 -13.71 0.86
N LEU A 37 -7.06 -14.86 1.26
CA LEU A 37 -5.64 -15.11 1.23
C LEU A 37 -5.08 -15.09 -0.19
N VAL A 38 -5.85 -15.56 -1.19
CA VAL A 38 -5.43 -15.57 -2.59
C VAL A 38 -5.41 -14.14 -3.14
N THR A 39 -6.46 -13.37 -2.94
CA THR A 39 -6.56 -11.97 -3.36
C THR A 39 -5.54 -11.11 -2.64
N LEU A 40 -5.32 -11.32 -1.34
CA LEU A 40 -4.27 -10.67 -0.57
C LEU A 40 -2.88 -11.02 -1.11
N ALA A 41 -2.61 -12.31 -1.36
CA ALA A 41 -1.34 -12.75 -1.92
C ALA A 41 -1.08 -12.16 -3.31
N ILE A 42 -2.09 -12.13 -4.18
CA ILE A 42 -2.00 -11.48 -5.50
C ILE A 42 -1.75 -9.98 -5.34
N GLY A 43 -2.46 -9.30 -4.44
CA GLY A 43 -2.29 -7.88 -4.18
C GLY A 43 -0.87 -7.56 -3.68
N VAL A 44 -0.36 -8.36 -2.74
CA VAL A 44 1.02 -8.24 -2.23
C VAL A 44 2.05 -8.53 -3.32
N ALA A 45 1.84 -9.56 -4.14
CA ALA A 45 2.72 -9.88 -5.25
C ALA A 45 2.76 -8.76 -6.30
N LEU A 46 1.59 -8.22 -6.66
CA LEU A 46 1.49 -7.08 -7.57
C LEU A 46 2.15 -5.83 -6.98
N PHE A 47 1.93 -5.55 -5.69
CA PHE A 47 2.58 -4.43 -5.01
C PHE A 47 4.10 -4.53 -5.11
N PHE A 48 4.69 -5.69 -4.84
CA PHE A 48 6.13 -5.89 -4.98
C PHE A 48 6.61 -5.80 -6.43
N ALA A 49 5.86 -6.36 -7.39
CA ALA A 49 6.20 -6.28 -8.81
C ALA A 49 6.21 -4.84 -9.33
N PHE A 50 5.20 -4.04 -8.99
CA PHE A 50 5.14 -2.63 -9.37
C PHE A 50 6.22 -1.81 -8.67
N SER A 51 6.49 -2.09 -7.39
CA SER A 51 7.55 -1.41 -6.64
C SER A 51 8.92 -1.70 -7.25
N PHE A 52 9.19 -2.96 -7.61
CA PHE A 52 10.42 -3.36 -8.28
C PHE A 52 10.60 -2.60 -9.60
N TYR A 53 9.55 -2.58 -10.44
CA TYR A 53 9.56 -1.87 -11.71
C TYR A 53 9.79 -0.37 -11.53
N HIS A 54 9.14 0.26 -10.56
CA HIS A 54 9.30 1.68 -10.26
C HIS A 54 10.74 2.02 -9.86
N ILE A 55 11.35 1.23 -8.97
CA ILE A 55 12.74 1.44 -8.54
C ILE A 55 13.72 1.20 -9.68
N TYR A 56 13.44 0.22 -10.54
CA TYR A 56 14.27 -0.08 -11.71
C TYR A 56 14.30 1.11 -12.68
N ASP A 57 13.13 1.68 -12.97
CA ASP A 57 12.96 2.81 -13.90
C ASP A 57 13.57 4.11 -13.34
N VAL A 58 13.36 4.40 -12.05
CA VAL A 58 13.84 5.64 -11.42
C VAL A 58 15.36 5.67 -11.25
N ASN A 59 16.00 4.53 -10.99
CA ASN A 59 17.44 4.45 -10.73
C ASN A 59 18.25 3.97 -11.94
N ASP A 60 17.64 3.87 -13.13
CA ASP A 60 18.25 3.38 -14.38
C ASP A 60 19.18 2.16 -14.17
N SER A 61 18.69 1.19 -13.39
CA SER A 61 19.55 0.18 -12.79
C SER A 61 19.99 -0.88 -13.81
N ASN A 62 21.29 -1.08 -13.95
CA ASN A 62 21.83 -2.09 -14.87
C ASN A 62 21.85 -3.50 -14.24
N LEU A 63 20.72 -4.20 -14.31
CA LEU A 63 20.58 -5.58 -13.81
C LEU A 63 21.37 -6.64 -14.59
N LYS A 64 22.09 -6.27 -15.67
CA LYS A 64 22.89 -7.22 -16.46
C LYS A 64 24.25 -7.54 -15.82
N SER A 65 24.63 -6.80 -14.79
CA SER A 65 25.90 -7.00 -14.07
C SER A 65 25.63 -7.38 -12.62
N PHE A 66 26.51 -8.21 -12.04
CA PHE A 66 26.41 -8.59 -10.63
C PHE A 66 26.44 -7.36 -9.70
N SER A 67 27.29 -6.38 -10.01
CA SER A 67 27.36 -5.11 -9.27
C SER A 67 26.03 -4.36 -9.31
N GLY A 68 25.40 -4.26 -10.49
CA GLY A 68 24.12 -3.56 -10.63
C GLY A 68 22.96 -4.26 -9.94
N VAL A 69 23.00 -5.60 -9.78
CA VAL A 69 22.01 -6.33 -8.97
C VAL A 69 22.14 -6.00 -7.48
N VAL A 70 23.38 -5.93 -6.97
CA VAL A 70 23.64 -5.57 -5.56
C VAL A 70 23.20 -4.13 -5.28
N GLU A 71 23.57 -3.20 -6.16
CA GLU A 71 23.20 -1.79 -6.05
C GLU A 71 21.68 -1.59 -6.11
N PHE A 72 21.02 -2.20 -7.10
CA PHE A 72 19.55 -2.20 -7.19
C PHE A 72 18.90 -2.74 -5.92
N SER A 73 19.40 -3.85 -5.40
CA SER A 73 18.85 -4.47 -4.19
C SER A 73 18.97 -3.51 -3.00
N GLY A 74 20.11 -2.82 -2.86
CA GLY A 74 20.30 -1.77 -1.86
C GLY A 74 19.27 -0.65 -1.98
N HIS A 75 19.07 -0.12 -3.18
CA HIS A 75 18.05 0.91 -3.43
C HIS A 75 16.64 0.42 -3.13
N TYR A 76 16.30 -0.80 -3.53
CA TYR A 76 14.99 -1.39 -3.29
C TYR A 76 14.70 -1.58 -1.80
N PHE A 77 15.64 -2.14 -1.04
CA PHE A 77 15.47 -2.32 0.41
C PHE A 77 15.48 -1.00 1.17
N SER A 78 16.26 -0.01 0.73
CA SER A 78 16.23 1.35 1.30
C SER A 78 14.87 2.01 1.11
N TRP A 79 14.30 1.93 -0.11
CA TRP A 79 12.95 2.41 -0.37
C TRP A 79 11.90 1.68 0.47
N LEU A 80 12.01 0.34 0.56
CA LEU A 80 11.09 -0.48 1.33
C LEU A 80 11.11 -0.12 2.83
N ALA A 81 12.30 0.08 3.40
CA ALA A 81 12.46 0.55 4.78
C ALA A 81 11.81 1.93 4.98
N GLY A 82 12.00 2.85 4.04
CA GLY A 82 11.33 4.15 4.03
C GLY A 82 9.81 4.04 3.98
N ALA A 83 9.26 3.10 3.21
CA ALA A 83 7.83 2.85 3.15
C ALA A 83 7.28 2.35 4.50
N PHE A 84 7.97 1.40 5.15
CA PHE A 84 7.56 0.91 6.47
C PHE A 84 7.63 1.99 7.56
N ASN A 85 8.64 2.86 7.54
CA ASN A 85 8.72 3.98 8.48
C ASN A 85 7.51 4.91 8.33
N LYS A 86 7.12 5.25 7.10
CA LYS A 86 5.93 6.08 6.85
C LYS A 86 4.63 5.41 7.32
N VAL A 87 4.51 4.10 7.17
CA VAL A 87 3.36 3.35 7.73
C VAL A 87 3.36 3.44 9.25
N GLY A 88 4.53 3.33 9.88
CA GLY A 88 4.71 3.53 11.32
C GLY A 88 4.29 4.94 11.76
N ASP A 89 4.69 5.97 11.02
CA ASP A 89 4.32 7.36 11.31
C ASP A 89 2.81 7.58 11.21
N ILE A 90 2.17 7.05 10.16
CA ILE A 90 0.72 7.18 9.95
C ILE A 90 -0.05 6.44 11.05
N THR A 91 0.34 5.20 11.37
CA THR A 91 -0.32 4.41 12.40
C THR A 91 -0.08 5.00 13.79
N GLY A 92 1.14 5.46 14.08
CA GLY A 92 1.49 6.18 15.31
C GLY A 92 0.71 7.48 15.47
N TYR A 93 0.57 8.26 14.41
CA TYR A 93 -0.25 9.47 14.39
C TYR A 93 -1.72 9.17 14.67
N ALA A 94 -2.30 8.16 14.01
CA ALA A 94 -3.69 7.76 14.24
C ALA A 94 -3.94 7.31 15.68
N VAL A 95 -3.00 6.54 16.26
CA VAL A 95 -3.05 6.14 17.68
C VAL A 95 -2.98 7.38 18.58
N GLN A 96 -2.04 8.30 18.32
CA GLN A 96 -1.94 9.54 19.10
C GLN A 96 -3.24 10.36 19.06
N GLN A 97 -3.89 10.49 17.89
CA GLN A 97 -5.17 11.18 17.77
C GLN A 97 -6.25 10.55 18.68
N ASP A 98 -6.40 9.22 18.65
CA ASP A 98 -7.35 8.51 19.52
C ASP A 98 -7.05 8.73 21.01
N TRP A 99 -5.78 8.66 21.40
CA TRP A 99 -5.36 8.91 22.78
C TRP A 99 -5.62 10.35 23.25
N PHE A 100 -5.40 11.35 22.40
CA PHE A 100 -5.69 12.74 22.76
C PHE A 100 -7.19 13.02 22.84
N GLU A 101 -8.00 12.47 21.92
CA GLU A 101 -9.45 12.62 21.93
C GLU A 101 -10.11 11.98 23.17
N GLN A 102 -9.63 10.80 23.60
CA GLN A 102 -10.11 10.13 24.82
C GLN A 102 -9.76 10.90 26.11
N ASN A 103 -8.60 11.56 26.15
CA ASN A 103 -8.20 12.35 27.32
C ASN A 103 -8.96 13.67 27.43
N LEU A 104 -9.23 14.35 26.31
CA LEU A 104 -10.02 15.59 26.28
C LEU A 104 -11.48 15.36 26.69
N THR A 105 -12.06 14.24 26.27
CA THR A 105 -13.45 13.88 26.64
C THR A 105 -13.57 13.49 28.11
N ASN A 106 -12.61 12.76 28.68
CA ASN A 106 -12.59 12.40 30.10
C ASN A 106 -12.30 13.57 31.04
N SER A 107 -11.53 14.58 30.60
CA SER A 107 -11.27 15.79 31.39
C SER A 107 -12.44 16.79 31.42
N SER A 108 -13.47 16.60 30.59
CA SER A 108 -14.64 17.48 30.50
C SER A 108 -15.87 16.99 31.29
N LYS A 109 -15.74 15.87 32.01
CA LYS A 109 -16.71 15.36 32.98
C LYS A 109 -16.18 15.56 34.39
#